data_AF-A0A0D6AEE6-F1
#
_entry.id   AF-A0A0D6AEE6-F1
#
_cell.length_a   1.000
_cell.length_b   1.000
_cell.length_c   1.000
_cell.angle_alpha   90.00
_cell.angle_beta   90.00
_cell.angle_gamma   90.00
#
_symmetry.space_group_name_H-M   'P 1'
#
loop_
_entity.id
_entity.type
_entity.pdbx_description
1 polymer ?
#
loop_
_entity_poly.entity_id
_entity_poly.type
_entity_poly.pdbx_seq_one_letter_code
_entity_poly.pdbx_strand_id
1 'polypeptide(L)' 'MRQIEGVNADLLPQTSKEFDYLQSQVGGLWLEYSSTEEKQTKIISILSYYENKYGSWKIINN' A
#
# COMPACT_ATOMS: atom_id res chain seq x y z
N MET A 1 -8.44 11.89 -5.41
CA MET A 1 -8.14 11.10 -4.20
C MET A 1 -7.86 12.08 -3.08
N ARG A 2 -8.35 11.84 -1.85
CA ARG A 2 -8.07 12.67 -0.68
C ARG A 2 -7.35 11.84 0.36
N GLN A 3 -6.31 12.40 0.97
CA GLN A 3 -5.62 11.80 2.11
C GLN A 3 -6.63 11.57 3.25
N ILE A 4 -6.48 10.45 3.97
CA ILE A 4 -7.27 10.17 5.17
C ILE A 4 -6.55 10.81 6.34
N GLU A 5 -7.26 11.61 7.13
CA GLU A 5 -6.68 12.28 8.29
C GLU A 5 -6.09 11.27 9.28
N GLY A 6 -4.84 11.51 9.69
CA GLY A 6 -4.10 10.62 10.59
C GLY A 6 -3.75 9.26 9.98
N VAL A 7 -3.70 9.17 8.64
CA VAL A 7 -3.02 8.11 7.90
C VAL A 7 -1.83 8.73 7.17
N ASN A 8 -0.63 8.28 7.51
CA ASN A 8 0.59 8.58 6.81
C ASN A 8 0.79 7.53 5.72
N ALA A 9 1.20 7.98 4.53
CA ALA A 9 1.54 7.11 3.42
C ALA A 9 2.84 7.60 2.80
N ASP A 10 3.76 6.68 2.56
CA ASP A 10 5.04 6.98 1.91
C ASP A 10 5.39 5.91 0.88
N LEU A 11 6.28 6.23 -0.04
CA LEU A 11 6.74 5.33 -1.08
C LEU A 11 8.01 4.62 -0.62
N LEU A 12 8.01 3.30 -0.68
CA LEU A 12 9.23 2.54 -0.50
C LEU A 12 10.12 2.70 -1.74
N PRO A 13 11.43 2.90 -1.57
CA PRO A 13 12.35 3.03 -2.69
C PRO A 13 12.33 1.75 -3.54
N GLN A 14 12.53 1.91 -4.85
CA GLN A 14 12.70 0.77 -5.73
C GLN A 14 14.03 0.06 -5.41
N THR A 15 13.98 -1.27 -5.28
CA THR A 15 15.14 -2.12 -4.94
C THR A 15 15.70 -2.86 -6.15
N SER A 16 15.06 -2.78 -7.32
CA SER A 16 15.60 -3.32 -8.58
C SER A 16 16.98 -2.70 -8.86
N LYS A 17 17.94 -3.55 -9.23
CA LYS A 17 19.30 -3.12 -9.61
C LYS A 17 19.39 -2.64 -11.06
N GLU A 18 18.38 -2.96 -11.87
CA GLU A 18 18.30 -2.58 -13.27
C GLU A 18 17.08 -1.69 -13.51
N PHE A 19 17.24 -0.69 -14.37
CA PHE A 19 16.15 0.19 -14.78
C PHE A 19 15.35 -0.45 -15.93
N ASP A 20 14.06 -0.66 -15.69
CA ASP A 20 13.08 -1.05 -16.71
C ASP A 20 11.83 -0.16 -16.56
N TYR A 21 11.48 0.56 -17.61
CA TYR A 21 10.32 1.44 -17.63
C TYR A 21 8.99 0.69 -17.52
N LEU A 22 8.98 -0.60 -17.88
CA LEU A 22 7.80 -1.46 -17.77
C LEU A 22 7.57 -1.98 -16.34
N GLN A 23 8.53 -1.78 -15.44
CA GLN A 23 8.39 -2.11 -14.02
C GLN A 23 7.89 -0.92 -13.21
N SER A 24 7.40 -1.20 -12.00
CA SER A 24 7.10 -0.16 -11.03
C SER A 24 8.35 0.67 -10.74
N GLN A 25 8.22 2.00 -10.70
CA GLN A 25 9.32 2.90 -10.34
C GLN A 25 9.45 3.12 -8.82
N VAL A 26 8.56 2.48 -8.05
CA VAL A 26 8.57 2.45 -6.58
C VAL A 26 8.56 1.01 -6.10
N GLY A 27 9.22 0.73 -4.98
CA GLY A 27 9.28 -0.63 -4.42
C GLY A 27 7.99 -1.04 -3.72
N GLY A 28 7.19 -0.07 -3.29
CA GLY A 28 5.92 -0.32 -2.61
C GLY A 28 5.37 0.93 -1.95
N LEU A 29 4.32 0.72 -1.15
CA LEU A 29 3.68 1.75 -0.33
C LEU A 29 3.82 1.36 1.13
N TRP A 30 4.29 2.28 1.97
CA TRP A 30 4.24 2.18 3.41
C TRP A 30 3.04 2.95 3.92
N LEU A 31 2.29 2.34 4.84
CA LEU A 31 1.12 2.94 5.47
C LEU A 31 1.30 2.89 6.98
N GLU A 32 1.11 4.03 7.64
CA GLU A 32 1.07 4.14 9.08
C GLU A 32 -0.20 4.85 9.51
N TYR A 33 -0.92 4.24 10.44
CA TYR A 33 -2.16 4.79 10.95
C TYR A 33 -2.44 4.27 12.37
N SER A 34 -3.08 5.11 13.17
CA SER A 34 -3.60 4.69 14.48
C SER A 34 -4.75 3.69 14.30
N SER A 35 -4.79 2.62 15.09
CA SER A 35 -5.83 1.57 15.03
C SER A 35 -7.17 2.00 15.67
N THR A 36 -7.73 3.15 15.27
CA THR A 36 -9.14 3.42 15.55
C THR A 36 -10.01 2.59 14.62
N GLU A 37 -11.16 2.13 15.10
CA GLU A 37 -12.06 1.25 14.34
C GLU A 37 -12.43 1.86 12.99
N GLU A 38 -12.78 3.15 12.95
CA GLU A 38 -13.11 3.86 11.71
C GLU A 38 -11.95 3.83 10.68
N LYS A 39 -10.72 4.12 11.12
CA LYS A 39 -9.55 4.14 10.23
C LYS A 39 -9.24 2.73 9.75
N GLN A 40 -9.31 1.75 10.63
CA GLN A 40 -9.07 0.35 10.29
C GLN A 40 -10.09 -0.13 9.24
N THR A 41 -11.38 0.12 9.43
CA THR A 41 -12.42 -0.25 8.45
C THR A 41 -12.16 0.41 7.10
N LYS A 42 -11.80 1.70 7.10
CA LYS A 42 -11.53 2.44 5.86
C LYS A 42 -10.30 1.90 5.13
N ILE A 43 -9.20 1.64 5.84
CA ILE A 43 -7.99 1.03 5.26
C ILE A 43 -8.29 -0.36 4.71
N ILE A 44 -8.98 -1.20 5.47
CA ILE A 44 -9.38 -2.54 5.01
C ILE A 44 -10.22 -2.44 3.73
N SER A 45 -11.19 -1.52 3.66
CA SER A 45 -12.01 -1.36 2.45
C SER A 45 -11.18 -1.00 1.21
N ILE A 46 -10.14 -0.17 1.38
CA ILE A 46 -9.22 0.21 0.31
C ILE A 46 -8.40 -1.01 -0.10
N LEU A 47 -7.83 -1.74 0.85
CA LEU A 47 -7.02 -2.94 0.56
C LEU A 47 -7.87 -4.04 -0.10
N SER A 48 -9.10 -4.26 0.35
CA SER A 48 -10.03 -5.22 -0.26
C SER A 48 -10.43 -4.84 -1.69
N TYR A 49 -10.53 -3.55 -2.01
CA TYR A 49 -10.74 -3.11 -3.39
C TYR A 49 -9.57 -3.52 -4.30
N TYR A 50 -8.34 -3.30 -3.86
CA TYR A 50 -7.14 -3.68 -4.61
C TYR A 50 -6.98 -5.21 -4.70
N GLU A 51 -7.32 -5.94 -3.63
CA GLU A 51 -7.35 -7.40 -3.64
C GLU A 51 -8.30 -7.95 -4.70
N ASN A 52 -9.55 -7.45 -4.73
CA ASN A 52 -10.53 -7.89 -5.73
C ASN A 52 -10.08 -7.60 -7.16
N LYS A 53 -9.35 -6.51 -7.37
CA LYS A 53 -8.93 -6.07 -8.71
C LYS A 53 -7.67 -6.78 -9.21
N TYR A 54 -6.72 -7.09 -8.32
CA TYR A 54 -5.38 -7.57 -8.68
C TYR A 54 -5.04 -8.96 -8.12
N GLY A 55 -5.92 -9.56 -7.31
CA GLY A 55 -5.75 -10.86 -6.69
C GLY A 55 -5.35 -10.78 -5.21
N SER A 56 -5.35 -11.94 -4.55
CA SER A 56 -5.09 -12.06 -3.11
C SER A 56 -3.71 -11.55 -2.69
N TRP A 57 -3.68 -10.90 -1.53
CA TRP A 57 -2.44 -10.43 -0.90
C TRP A 57 -1.54 -11.61 -0.54
N LYS A 58 -0.22 -11.42 -0.73
CA LYS A 58 0.81 -12.31 -0.19
C LYS A 58 1.50 -11.60 0.96
N ILE A 59 1.46 -12.23 2.12
CA ILE A 59 2.22 -11.75 3.29
C ILE A 59 3.69 -12.12 3.06
N ILE A 60 4.55 -11.11 3.01
CA ILE A 60 6.00 -11.31 2.94
C ILE A 60 6.52 -11.27 4.37
N ASN A 61 6.97 -12.41 4.88
CA ASN A 61 7.71 -12.46 6.13
C ASN A 61 9.17 -12.14 5.83
N ASN A 62 9.69 -11.05 6.41
CA ASN A 62 11.11 -10.73 6.40
C ASN A 62 11.87 -11.48 7.49
#